data_AF-A0A9Q1CRZ4-F1
#
_entry.id   AF-A0A9Q1CRZ4-F1
#
_cell.length_a   1.000
_cell.length_b   1.000
_cell.length_c   1.000
_cell.angle_alpha   90.00
_cell.angle_beta   90.00
_cell.angle_gamma   90.00
#
_symmetry.space_group_name_H-M   'P 1'
#
loop_
_entity.id
_entity.type
_entity.pdbx_description
1 polymer ?
#
loop_
_entity_poly.entity_id
_entity_poly.type
_entity_poly.pdbx_seq_one_letter_code
_entity_poly.pdbx_strand_id
1 'polypeptide(L)'
;MGNQLPFGGVSIIAVGDLFQLKPVMDQWIFSDLEQGYGPLTQNLWKQFFTVHELTQIMRQKDDKEFAELLNRLRKGQHTETDIATLRSCAIHNQTEVPPYVPRLYPTNALVNQYNEAAFNSSNTEKVTILAQDFIPGNMTDSMKQQAKNSIPDNPNKTCGLLTTLQVALNSRYEIVCNIDVEDGLKNKVTAIRQQFPLRPASAKTIHKAQGDTATEIVVIWTTQ
;
A
#
# COMPACT_ATOMS: atom_id res chain seq x y z
N MET A 1 35.61 -1.63 15.53
CA MET A 1 35.61 -2.95 14.85
C MET A 1 34.17 -3.34 14.59
N GLY A 2 33.85 -3.80 13.39
CA GLY A 2 32.50 -4.29 13.06
C GLY A 2 32.32 -5.76 13.46
N ASN A 3 31.11 -6.12 13.90
CA ASN A 3 30.75 -7.52 14.18
C ASN A 3 30.68 -8.30 12.85
N GLN A 4 31.34 -9.47 12.80
CA GLN A 4 31.41 -10.35 11.62
C GLN A 4 30.29 -11.38 11.55
N LEU A 5 29.47 -11.48 12.62
CA LEU A 5 28.30 -12.36 12.61
C LEU A 5 27.26 -11.86 11.59
N PRO A 6 26.49 -12.77 10.94
CA PRO A 6 25.37 -12.39 10.08
C PRO A 6 24.49 -11.35 10.75
N PHE A 7 24.07 -10.33 9.98
CA PHE A 7 23.25 -9.22 10.45
C PHE A 7 23.82 -8.48 11.68
N GLY A 8 25.15 -8.49 11.86
CA GLY A 8 25.81 -7.84 12.99
C GLY A 8 25.53 -8.51 14.35
N GLY A 9 25.14 -9.79 14.34
CA GLY A 9 24.79 -10.56 15.54
C GLY A 9 23.37 -10.37 16.03
N VAL A 10 22.51 -9.71 15.24
CA VAL A 10 21.09 -9.52 15.56
C VAL A 10 20.28 -10.71 15.06
N SER A 11 19.40 -11.24 15.91
CA SER A 11 18.42 -12.25 15.50
C SER A 11 17.30 -11.60 14.69
N ILE A 12 17.05 -12.13 13.49
CA ILE A 12 16.02 -11.60 12.58
C ILE A 12 14.85 -12.59 12.51
N ILE A 13 13.65 -12.08 12.73
CA ILE A 13 12.39 -12.78 12.44
C ILE A 13 11.71 -12.03 11.31
N ALA A 14 11.48 -12.71 10.19
CA ALA A 14 10.72 -12.17 9.07
C ALA A 14 9.33 -12.81 9.02
N VAL A 15 8.31 -12.00 8.81
CA VAL A 15 6.92 -12.45 8.69
C VAL A 15 6.34 -11.87 7.41
N GLY A 16 5.65 -12.71 6.64
CA GLY A 16 5.04 -12.30 5.39
C GLY A 16 4.30 -13.46 4.71
N ASP A 17 3.72 -13.17 3.55
CA ASP A 17 3.03 -14.16 2.73
C ASP A 17 3.68 -14.21 1.35
N LEU A 18 4.39 -15.30 1.08
CA LEU A 18 5.14 -15.50 -0.17
C LEU A 18 4.25 -15.75 -1.39
N PHE A 19 2.95 -15.99 -1.20
CA PHE A 19 1.98 -16.15 -2.28
C PHE A 19 1.24 -14.86 -2.62
N GLN A 20 1.56 -13.74 -1.98
CA GLN A 20 1.00 -12.43 -2.31
C GLN A 20 1.73 -11.81 -3.52
N LEU A 21 1.58 -10.50 -3.72
CA LEU A 21 2.23 -9.83 -4.85
C LEU A 21 3.74 -9.76 -4.62
N LYS A 22 4.49 -10.01 -5.69
CA LYS A 22 5.94 -9.80 -5.72
C LYS A 22 6.28 -8.33 -5.51
N PRO A 23 7.51 -7.99 -5.09
CA PRO A 23 7.92 -6.60 -5.01
C PRO A 23 7.84 -5.91 -6.40
N VAL A 24 7.48 -4.62 -6.38
CA VAL A 24 7.23 -3.85 -7.61
C VAL A 24 8.51 -3.69 -8.42
N MET A 25 8.45 -4.07 -9.70
CA MET A 25 9.59 -4.01 -10.63
C MET A 25 10.83 -4.80 -10.16
N ASP A 26 10.66 -5.74 -9.23
CA ASP A 26 11.74 -6.55 -8.68
C ASP A 26 11.42 -8.05 -8.78
N GLN A 27 12.40 -8.86 -8.43
CA GLN A 27 12.29 -10.31 -8.26
C GLN A 27 11.92 -10.68 -6.83
N TRP A 28 11.62 -11.96 -6.60
CA TRP A 28 11.43 -12.46 -5.25
C TRP A 28 12.75 -12.43 -4.48
N ILE A 29 12.69 -12.07 -3.20
CA ILE A 29 13.87 -12.00 -2.31
C ILE A 29 14.58 -13.35 -2.13
N PHE A 30 13.84 -14.45 -2.35
CA PHE A 30 14.33 -15.83 -2.29
C PHE A 30 14.75 -16.38 -3.67
N SER A 31 14.67 -15.58 -4.73
CA SER A 31 15.28 -15.91 -6.03
C SER A 31 16.78 -15.60 -5.99
N ASP A 32 17.58 -16.39 -6.70
CA ASP A 32 18.99 -16.07 -6.86
C ASP A 32 19.15 -14.93 -7.87
N LEU A 33 20.13 -14.06 -7.63
CA LEU A 33 20.43 -12.98 -8.55
C LEU A 33 21.21 -13.55 -9.75
N GLU A 34 20.60 -13.55 -10.92
CA GLU A 34 21.22 -14.09 -12.14
C GLU A 34 22.13 -13.07 -12.85
N GLN A 35 22.05 -11.78 -12.50
CA GLN A 35 22.76 -10.70 -13.18
C GLN A 35 23.81 -10.01 -12.30
N GLY A 36 24.81 -9.40 -12.95
CA GLY A 36 25.88 -8.67 -12.28
C GLY A 36 26.76 -9.58 -11.41
N TYR A 37 27.01 -9.15 -10.17
CA TYR A 37 27.73 -9.97 -9.18
C TYR A 37 26.87 -11.07 -8.55
N GLY A 38 25.58 -11.16 -8.89
CA GLY A 38 24.63 -12.11 -8.33
C GLY A 38 25.12 -13.56 -8.26
N PRO A 39 25.66 -14.13 -9.35
CA PRO A 39 26.17 -15.51 -9.35
C PRO A 39 27.33 -15.77 -8.39
N LEU A 40 28.03 -14.72 -7.95
CA LEU A 40 29.13 -14.80 -6.99
C LEU A 40 28.67 -14.65 -5.54
N THR A 41 27.37 -14.40 -5.32
CA THR A 41 26.79 -14.15 -4.00
C THR A 41 25.86 -15.29 -3.58
N GLN A 42 25.85 -15.62 -2.29
CA GLN A 42 24.90 -16.57 -1.71
C GLN A 42 23.60 -15.84 -1.35
N ASN A 43 22.45 -16.46 -1.63
CA ASN A 43 21.17 -15.91 -1.23
C ASN A 43 21.01 -16.04 0.31
N LEU A 44 20.97 -14.89 0.99
CA LEU A 44 20.89 -14.81 2.45
C LEU A 44 19.64 -15.48 3.02
N TRP A 45 18.51 -15.44 2.30
CA TRP A 45 17.27 -16.09 2.73
C TRP A 45 17.45 -17.60 2.75
N LYS A 46 18.03 -18.17 1.70
CA LYS A 46 18.30 -19.62 1.63
C LYS A 46 19.35 -20.06 2.66
N GLN A 47 20.29 -19.18 2.99
CA GLN A 47 21.40 -19.50 3.88
C GLN A 47 21.07 -19.39 5.37
N PHE A 48 20.33 -18.35 5.78
CA PHE A 48 20.18 -17.99 7.19
C PHE A 48 18.76 -18.11 7.74
N PHE A 49 17.73 -18.29 6.90
CA PHE A 49 16.35 -18.35 7.36
C PHE A 49 15.81 -19.79 7.37
N THR A 50 15.07 -20.11 8.43
CA THR A 50 14.22 -21.31 8.50
C THR A 50 12.77 -20.88 8.33
N VAL A 51 12.04 -21.56 7.45
CA VAL A 51 10.63 -21.23 7.17
C VAL A 51 9.71 -22.02 8.08
N HIS A 52 8.80 -21.31 8.75
CA HIS A 52 7.68 -21.89 9.50
C HIS A 52 6.36 -21.35 8.94
N GLU A 53 5.47 -22.25 8.50
CA GLU A 53 4.16 -21.87 7.97
C GLU A 53 3.12 -21.82 9.09
N LEU A 54 2.40 -20.70 9.22
CA LEU A 54 1.22 -20.61 10.07
C LEU A 54 0.01 -21.17 9.31
N THR A 55 -0.57 -22.24 9.83
CA THR A 55 -1.66 -22.98 9.15
C THR A 55 -3.05 -22.63 9.65
N GLN A 56 -3.17 -21.98 10.82
CA GLN A 56 -4.44 -21.59 11.38
C GLN A 56 -4.95 -20.28 10.77
N ILE A 57 -6.11 -20.35 10.11
CA ILE A 57 -6.76 -19.20 9.47
C ILE A 57 -7.63 -18.48 10.51
N MET A 58 -7.29 -17.21 10.78
CA MET A 58 -8.01 -16.40 11.78
C MET A 58 -9.00 -15.42 11.15
N ARG A 59 -8.75 -14.96 9.92
CA ARG A 59 -9.54 -13.90 9.26
C ARG A 59 -10.91 -14.42 8.77
N GLN A 60 -10.95 -15.61 8.17
CA GLN A 60 -12.16 -16.28 7.69
C GLN A 60 -12.59 -17.44 8.61
N LYS A 61 -12.31 -17.36 9.91
CA LYS A 61 -12.53 -18.48 10.86
C LYS A 61 -13.98 -18.98 10.91
N ASP A 62 -14.94 -18.09 10.62
CA ASP A 62 -16.38 -18.37 10.70
C ASP A 62 -16.94 -18.88 9.34
N ASP A 63 -16.12 -18.93 8.29
CA ASP A 63 -16.49 -19.42 6.95
C ASP A 63 -15.39 -20.34 6.41
N LYS A 64 -15.50 -21.62 6.76
CA LYS A 64 -14.53 -22.65 6.40
C LYS A 64 -14.48 -22.89 4.89
N GLU A 65 -15.62 -22.92 4.21
CA GLU A 65 -15.68 -23.18 2.77
C GLU A 65 -14.98 -22.07 1.98
N PHE A 66 -15.20 -20.82 2.36
CA PHE A 66 -14.52 -19.68 1.75
C PHE A 66 -13.02 -19.67 2.07
N ALA A 67 -12.63 -19.98 3.31
CA ALA A 67 -11.23 -20.07 3.70
C ALA A 67 -10.46 -21.13 2.89
N GLU A 68 -11.06 -22.30 2.66
CA GLU A 68 -10.49 -23.35 1.84
C GLU A 68 -10.42 -22.98 0.36
N LEU A 69 -11.47 -22.32 -0.17
CA LEU A 69 -11.47 -21.77 -1.53
C LEU A 69 -10.29 -20.80 -1.73
N LEU A 70 -10.09 -19.85 -0.80
CA LEU A 70 -8.99 -18.88 -0.87
C LEU A 70 -7.62 -19.56 -0.80
N ASN A 71 -7.45 -20.61 0.00
CA ASN A 71 -6.21 -21.38 0.07
C ASN A 71 -5.89 -22.12 -1.24
N ARG A 72 -6.92 -22.69 -1.90
CA ARG A 72 -6.75 -23.29 -3.22
C ARG A 72 -6.39 -22.24 -4.26
N LEU A 73 -7.08 -21.11 -4.25
CA LEU A 73 -6.81 -19.99 -5.16
C LEU A 73 -5.37 -19.46 -4.99
N ARG A 74 -4.91 -19.28 -3.74
CA ARG A 74 -3.56 -18.85 -3.37
C ARG A 74 -2.46 -19.72 -4.00
N LYS A 75 -2.70 -21.02 -4.15
CA LYS A 75 -1.76 -21.99 -4.74
C LYS A 75 -1.97 -22.23 -6.23
N GLY A 76 -2.96 -21.58 -6.85
CA GLY A 76 -3.37 -21.86 -8.23
C GLY A 76 -4.05 -23.22 -8.41
N GLN A 77 -4.60 -23.80 -7.34
CA GLN A 77 -5.25 -25.12 -7.30
C GLN A 77 -6.78 -25.02 -7.18
N HIS A 78 -7.36 -23.93 -7.68
CA HIS A 78 -8.80 -23.70 -7.64
C HIS A 78 -9.55 -24.70 -8.54
N THR A 79 -10.73 -25.10 -8.09
CA THR A 79 -11.64 -25.99 -8.82
C THR A 79 -12.63 -25.20 -9.66
N GLU A 80 -13.34 -25.88 -10.57
CA GLU A 80 -14.44 -25.25 -11.31
C GLU A 80 -15.54 -24.73 -10.38
N THR A 81 -15.82 -25.46 -9.29
CA THR A 81 -16.76 -25.04 -8.25
C THR A 81 -16.30 -23.75 -7.58
N ASP A 82 -15.01 -23.62 -7.24
CA ASP A 82 -14.47 -22.38 -6.66
C ASP A 82 -14.70 -21.17 -7.57
N ILE A 83 -14.46 -21.34 -8.87
CA ILE A 83 -14.68 -20.31 -9.87
C ILE A 83 -16.17 -19.99 -10.02
N ALA A 84 -17.05 -21.00 -10.00
CA ALA A 84 -18.50 -20.79 -10.03
C ALA A 84 -18.98 -20.01 -8.81
N THR A 85 -18.48 -20.33 -7.62
CA THR A 85 -18.77 -19.59 -6.38
C THR A 85 -18.34 -18.12 -6.52
N LEU A 86 -17.10 -17.85 -6.95
CA LEU A 86 -16.63 -16.48 -7.17
C LEU A 86 -17.45 -15.72 -8.22
N ARG A 87 -17.87 -16.39 -9.30
CA ARG A 87 -18.73 -15.79 -10.34
C ARG A 87 -20.15 -15.50 -9.85
N SER A 88 -20.67 -16.27 -8.89
CA SER A 88 -21.99 -16.00 -8.29
C SER A 88 -22.02 -14.67 -7.53
N CYS A 89 -20.86 -14.18 -7.07
CA CYS A 89 -20.70 -12.88 -6.45
C CYS A 89 -20.57 -11.72 -7.46
N ALA A 90 -20.63 -11.98 -8.77
CA ALA A 90 -20.45 -10.95 -9.80
C ALA A 90 -21.61 -9.96 -9.80
N ILE A 91 -21.28 -8.68 -9.62
CA ILE A 91 -22.22 -7.57 -9.68
C ILE A 91 -22.17 -7.00 -11.10
N HIS A 92 -23.28 -7.12 -11.83
CA HIS A 92 -23.38 -6.69 -13.22
C HIS A 92 -23.71 -5.20 -13.35
N ASN A 93 -24.30 -4.60 -12.32
CA ASN A 93 -24.68 -3.20 -12.31
C ASN A 93 -23.99 -2.45 -11.17
N GLN A 94 -23.04 -1.57 -11.52
CA GLN A 94 -22.27 -0.82 -10.52
C GLN A 94 -23.10 0.14 -9.68
N THR A 95 -24.30 0.53 -10.12
CA THR A 95 -25.20 1.40 -9.35
C THR A 95 -25.80 0.69 -8.12
N GLU A 96 -25.75 -0.64 -8.08
CA GLU A 96 -26.23 -1.44 -6.95
C GLU A 96 -25.23 -1.47 -5.79
N VAL A 97 -23.98 -1.05 -6.03
CA VAL A 97 -22.93 -1.08 -5.01
C VAL A 97 -22.98 0.19 -4.16
N PRO A 98 -23.22 0.09 -2.84
CA PRO A 98 -23.28 1.27 -1.99
C PRO A 98 -21.99 2.11 -2.04
N PRO A 99 -22.09 3.46 -1.96
CA PRO A 99 -20.92 4.33 -2.04
C PRO A 99 -19.87 4.11 -0.93
N TYR A 100 -20.30 3.58 0.23
CA TYR A 100 -19.41 3.34 1.37
C TYR A 100 -18.54 2.08 1.23
N VAL A 101 -18.90 1.17 0.32
CA VAL A 101 -18.15 -0.07 0.08
C VAL A 101 -16.88 0.25 -0.73
N PRO A 102 -15.69 -0.07 -0.19
CA PRO A 102 -14.43 0.24 -0.85
C PRO A 102 -14.26 -0.57 -2.13
N ARG A 103 -13.78 0.10 -3.17
CA ARG A 103 -13.51 -0.53 -4.48
C ARG A 103 -12.02 -0.77 -4.70
N LEU A 104 -11.67 -1.99 -5.10
CA LEU A 104 -10.30 -2.36 -5.42
C LEU A 104 -10.10 -2.35 -6.94
N TYR A 105 -9.09 -1.62 -7.38
CA TYR A 105 -8.73 -1.48 -8.80
C TYR A 105 -7.31 -1.99 -9.08
N PRO A 106 -7.00 -2.38 -10.32
CA PRO A 106 -5.65 -2.83 -10.68
C PRO A 106 -4.63 -1.70 -10.77
N THR A 107 -5.02 -0.46 -11.11
CA THR A 107 -4.09 0.64 -11.38
C THR A 107 -4.40 1.90 -10.56
N ASN A 108 -3.36 2.68 -10.24
CA ASN A 108 -3.52 3.97 -9.55
C ASN A 108 -4.35 4.96 -10.39
N ALA A 109 -4.27 4.91 -11.72
CA ALA A 109 -5.04 5.80 -12.60
C ALA A 109 -6.55 5.60 -12.40
N LEU A 110 -7.03 4.35 -12.38
CA LEU A 110 -8.44 4.03 -12.14
C LEU A 110 -8.88 4.42 -10.72
N VAL A 111 -8.03 4.19 -9.72
CA VAL A 111 -8.28 4.63 -8.34
C VAL A 111 -8.46 6.14 -8.26
N ASN A 112 -7.55 6.90 -8.87
CA ASN A 112 -7.58 8.35 -8.86
C ASN A 112 -8.83 8.86 -9.57
N GLN A 113 -9.14 8.33 -10.75
CA GLN A 113 -10.35 8.66 -11.50
C GLN A 113 -11.62 8.42 -10.67
N TYR A 114 -11.73 7.26 -10.01
CA TYR A 114 -12.90 6.94 -9.20
C TYR A 114 -13.02 7.85 -7.97
N ASN A 115 -11.92 8.06 -7.23
CA ASN A 115 -11.91 8.91 -6.05
C ASN A 115 -12.23 10.37 -6.39
N GLU A 116 -11.71 10.88 -7.50
CA GLU A 116 -12.00 12.23 -7.99
C GLU A 116 -13.47 12.36 -8.42
N ALA A 117 -14.00 11.39 -9.16
CA ALA A 117 -15.42 11.35 -9.53
C ALA A 117 -16.34 11.30 -8.30
N ALA A 118 -15.99 10.50 -7.28
CA ALA A 118 -16.74 10.41 -6.02
C ALA A 118 -16.70 11.73 -5.23
N PHE A 119 -15.56 12.41 -5.18
CA PHE A 119 -15.45 13.73 -4.58
C PHE A 119 -16.28 14.76 -5.34
N ASN A 120 -16.21 14.78 -6.67
CA ASN A 120 -16.91 15.73 -7.51
C ASN A 120 -18.44 15.55 -7.46
N SER A 121 -18.93 14.30 -7.44
CA SER A 121 -20.35 13.98 -7.38
C SER A 121 -20.98 14.15 -6.00
N SER A 122 -20.18 14.25 -4.93
CA SER A 122 -20.72 14.51 -3.60
C SER A 122 -21.41 15.88 -3.55
N ASN A 123 -22.60 15.93 -2.95
CA ASN A 123 -23.35 17.18 -2.70
C ASN A 123 -23.16 17.69 -1.27
N THR A 124 -22.29 17.06 -0.48
CA THR A 124 -22.00 17.47 0.88
C THR A 124 -21.05 18.67 0.91
N GLU A 125 -20.83 19.23 2.09
CA GLU A 125 -19.78 20.23 2.29
C GLU A 125 -18.41 19.70 1.86
N LYS A 126 -17.66 20.54 1.14
CA LYS A 126 -16.34 20.24 0.57
C LYS A 126 -15.33 21.29 1.02
N VAL A 127 -14.13 20.83 1.36
CA VAL A 127 -13.01 21.67 1.75
C VAL A 127 -11.77 21.22 1.00
N THR A 128 -10.99 22.19 0.51
CA THR A 128 -9.67 21.95 -0.07
C THR A 128 -8.63 22.52 0.90
N ILE A 129 -7.75 21.64 1.39
CA ILE A 129 -6.73 21.97 2.39
C ILE A 129 -5.37 21.93 1.71
N LEU A 130 -4.70 23.07 1.63
CA LEU A 130 -3.34 23.17 1.12
C LEU A 130 -2.34 22.78 2.20
N ALA A 131 -1.32 22.02 1.80
CA ALA A 131 -0.21 21.69 2.68
C ALA A 131 0.59 22.94 3.05
N GLN A 132 1.14 22.93 4.26
CA GLN A 132 2.05 23.97 4.74
C GLN A 132 3.46 23.41 4.78
N ASP A 133 4.29 23.88 3.86
CA ASP A 133 5.68 23.46 3.76
C ASP A 133 6.60 24.48 4.43
N PHE A 134 7.37 24.04 5.44
CA PHE A 134 8.33 24.87 6.15
C PHE A 134 9.71 24.25 6.14
N ILE A 135 10.73 25.10 6.20
CA ILE A 135 12.12 24.65 6.25
C ILE A 135 12.72 25.11 7.58
N PRO A 136 13.11 24.18 8.47
CA PRO A 136 13.71 24.53 9.73
C PRO A 136 15.10 25.16 9.52
N GLY A 137 15.38 26.27 10.21
CA GLY A 137 16.69 26.94 10.24
C GLY A 137 16.72 28.38 9.70
N ASN A 138 17.79 29.09 10.04
CA ASN A 138 18.05 30.46 9.56
C ASN A 138 18.67 30.41 8.16
N MET A 139 17.83 30.44 7.13
CA MET A 139 18.26 30.53 5.73
C MET A 139 17.85 31.88 5.12
N THR A 140 18.60 32.30 4.09
CA THR A 140 18.24 33.46 3.26
C THR A 140 16.97 33.19 2.47
N ASP A 141 16.23 34.24 2.12
CA ASP A 141 14.94 34.10 1.41
C ASP A 141 15.09 33.44 0.03
N SER A 142 16.22 33.66 -0.65
CA SER A 142 16.55 32.98 -1.91
C SER A 142 16.68 31.45 -1.74
N MET A 143 17.36 31.00 -0.68
CA MET A 143 17.50 29.57 -0.37
C MET A 143 16.17 28.95 0.07
N LYS A 144 15.34 29.68 0.81
CA LYS A 144 13.98 29.23 1.16
C LYS A 144 13.12 29.05 -0.08
N GLN A 145 13.18 29.96 -1.05
CA GLN A 145 12.40 29.87 -2.28
C GLN A 145 12.85 28.69 -3.15
N GLN A 146 14.16 28.48 -3.31
CA GLN A 146 14.70 27.33 -4.05
C GLN A 146 14.34 25.98 -3.40
N ALA A 147 14.41 25.90 -2.07
CA ALA A 147 14.07 24.69 -1.34
C ALA A 147 12.56 24.40 -1.37
N LYS A 148 11.68 25.42 -1.30
CA LYS A 148 10.23 25.25 -1.52
C LYS A 148 9.91 24.70 -2.90
N ASN A 149 10.57 25.22 -3.95
CA ASN A 149 10.41 24.71 -5.32
C ASN A 149 10.95 23.28 -5.51
N SER A 150 11.75 22.78 -4.56
CA SER A 150 12.33 21.43 -4.62
C SER A 150 11.46 20.38 -3.92
N ILE A 151 10.37 20.78 -3.23
CA ILE A 151 9.48 19.85 -2.54
C ILE A 151 8.64 19.12 -3.59
N PRO A 152 8.72 17.78 -3.69
CA PRO A 152 7.97 17.06 -4.70
C PRO A 152 6.46 17.08 -4.42
N ASP A 153 5.64 17.19 -5.47
CA ASP A 153 4.19 16.99 -5.34
C ASP A 153 3.79 15.53 -5.23
N ASN A 154 4.68 14.61 -5.62
CA ASN A 154 4.39 13.18 -5.61
C ASN A 154 4.33 12.65 -4.16
N PRO A 155 3.19 12.10 -3.71
CA PRO A 155 3.04 11.59 -2.34
C PRO A 155 4.04 10.50 -1.96
N ASN A 156 4.53 9.71 -2.93
CA ASN A 156 5.54 8.68 -2.69
C ASN A 156 6.89 9.26 -2.26
N LYS A 157 7.11 10.57 -2.47
CA LYS A 157 8.32 11.30 -2.07
C LYS A 157 8.09 12.20 -0.85
N THR A 158 6.89 12.21 -0.27
CA THR A 158 6.49 13.07 0.86
C THR A 158 5.82 12.26 1.98
N CYS A 159 6.24 11.00 2.16
CA CYS A 159 5.68 10.09 3.16
C CYS A 159 4.15 9.93 3.08
N GLY A 160 3.59 10.05 1.87
CA GLY A 160 2.15 9.97 1.61
C GLY A 160 1.38 11.27 1.75
N LEU A 161 2.01 12.38 2.18
CA LEU A 161 1.33 13.66 2.42
C LEU A 161 1.06 14.41 1.11
N LEU A 162 -0.21 14.73 0.87
CA LEU A 162 -0.68 15.43 -0.32
C LEU A 162 -0.35 16.93 -0.28
N THR A 163 0.05 17.52 -1.41
CA THR A 163 0.15 18.99 -1.55
C THR A 163 -1.23 19.64 -1.36
N THR A 164 -2.27 19.03 -1.91
CA THR A 164 -3.66 19.48 -1.81
C THR A 164 -4.53 18.32 -1.38
N LEU A 165 -5.20 18.44 -0.24
CA LEU A 165 -6.13 17.45 0.28
C LEU A 165 -7.57 17.93 0.06
N GLN A 166 -8.34 17.18 -0.72
CA GLN A 166 -9.76 17.41 -0.96
C GLN A 166 -10.59 16.54 -0.02
N VAL A 167 -11.38 17.20 0.84
CA VAL A 167 -12.23 16.55 1.84
C VAL A 167 -13.69 16.86 1.56
N ALA A 168 -14.54 15.85 1.55
CA ALA A 168 -16.00 15.97 1.51
C ALA A 168 -16.59 15.24 2.71
N LEU A 169 -17.59 15.83 3.37
CA LEU A 169 -18.29 15.16 4.48
C LEU A 169 -18.86 13.81 4.02
N ASN A 170 -18.87 12.84 4.94
CA ASN A 170 -19.33 11.47 4.69
C ASN A 170 -18.59 10.70 3.58
N SER A 171 -17.44 11.21 3.12
CA SER A 171 -16.56 10.49 2.18
C SER A 171 -15.51 9.67 2.93
N ARG A 172 -15.01 8.63 2.27
CA ARG A 172 -14.05 7.68 2.86
C ARG A 172 -12.62 8.17 2.70
N TYR A 173 -11.89 8.19 3.81
CA TYR A 173 -10.46 8.51 3.87
C TYR A 173 -9.71 7.44 4.66
N GLU A 174 -8.42 7.29 4.37
CA GLU A 174 -7.53 6.43 5.15
C GLU A 174 -6.28 7.19 5.59
N ILE A 175 -5.68 6.73 6.70
CA ILE A 175 -4.45 7.29 7.25
C ILE A 175 -3.25 6.72 6.48
N VAL A 176 -2.31 7.58 6.08
CA VAL A 176 -1.19 7.19 5.20
C VAL A 176 0.16 7.04 5.89
N CYS A 177 0.32 7.60 7.09
CA CYS A 177 1.55 7.50 7.86
C CYS A 177 1.26 7.14 9.31
N ASN A 178 2.26 6.55 9.97
CA ASN A 178 2.24 6.39 11.42
C ASN A 178 2.26 7.79 12.03
N ILE A 179 1.40 8.03 13.03
CA ILE A 179 1.20 9.36 13.64
C ILE A 179 2.36 9.75 14.58
N ASP A 180 3.36 8.87 14.74
CA ASP A 180 4.55 9.10 15.56
C ASP A 180 5.82 8.88 14.73
N VAL A 181 6.51 9.96 14.37
CA VAL A 181 7.78 9.92 13.62
C VAL A 181 8.75 10.94 14.21
N GLU A 182 9.24 10.67 15.42
CA GLU A 182 10.54 11.20 15.84
C GLU A 182 11.63 10.40 15.09
N ASP A 183 11.98 10.83 13.87
CA ASP A 183 13.12 10.24 13.17
C ASP A 183 14.20 11.30 12.90
N GLY A 184 15.20 11.28 13.77
CA GLY A 184 16.34 12.17 13.75
C GLY A 184 17.48 11.59 12.89
N LEU A 185 17.59 12.05 11.64
CA LEU A 185 18.81 11.90 10.85
C LEU A 185 19.28 13.26 10.29
N LYS A 186 20.46 13.66 10.75
CA LYS A 186 21.14 14.93 10.47
C LYS A 186 21.84 14.90 9.10
N ASN A 187 21.92 16.08 8.47
CA ASN A 187 22.78 16.50 7.34
C ASN A 187 22.17 16.64 5.93
N LYS A 188 20.85 16.82 5.79
CA LYS A 188 20.26 17.49 4.62
C LYS A 188 19.31 18.59 5.08
N VAL A 189 19.14 19.65 4.27
CA VAL A 189 18.06 20.63 4.48
C VAL A 189 16.75 19.88 4.30
N THR A 190 16.15 19.45 5.40
CA THR A 190 14.90 18.70 5.40
C THR A 190 13.77 19.70 5.39
N ALA A 191 13.12 19.91 4.24
CA ALA A 191 11.83 20.57 4.21
C ALA A 191 10.79 19.67 4.89
N ILE A 192 9.96 20.26 5.74
CA ILE A 192 8.91 19.57 6.47
C ILE A 192 7.57 19.98 5.87
N ARG A 193 6.80 18.98 5.42
CA ARG A 193 5.43 19.16 4.94
C ARG A 193 4.45 18.91 6.07
N GLN A 194 3.62 19.89 6.39
CA GLN A 194 2.52 19.77 7.34
C GLN A 194 1.19 19.66 6.58
N GLN A 195 0.53 18.52 6.74
CA GLN A 195 -0.76 18.20 6.14
C GLN A 195 -1.43 17.10 6.97
N PHE A 196 -2.77 17.00 6.93
CA PHE A 196 -3.45 15.84 7.50
C PHE A 196 -2.99 14.56 6.78
N PRO A 197 -2.66 13.48 7.51
CA PRO A 197 -2.15 12.25 6.91
C PRO A 197 -3.27 11.41 6.30
N LEU A 198 -4.13 12.04 5.49
CA LEU A 198 -5.31 11.43 4.90
C LEU A 198 -5.16 11.32 3.39
N ARG A 199 -5.72 10.25 2.83
CA ARG A 199 -5.98 10.15 1.38
C ARG A 199 -7.39 9.63 1.10
N PRO A 200 -8.02 10.03 -0.02
CA PRO A 200 -9.28 9.46 -0.46
C PRO A 200 -9.18 7.93 -0.56
N ALA A 201 -10.19 7.24 -0.04
CA ALA A 201 -10.18 5.78 0.13
C ALA A 201 -11.51 5.13 -0.29
N SER A 202 -12.34 5.81 -1.09
CA SER A 202 -13.51 5.20 -1.74
C SER A 202 -13.08 4.10 -2.73
N ALA A 203 -11.90 4.28 -3.33
CA ALA A 203 -11.18 3.28 -4.09
C ALA A 203 -9.71 3.17 -3.64
N LYS A 204 -9.15 1.97 -3.80
CA LYS A 204 -7.76 1.63 -3.50
C LYS A 204 -7.21 0.65 -4.54
N THR A 205 -5.90 0.62 -4.75
CA THR A 205 -5.32 -0.41 -5.62
C THR A 205 -5.25 -1.75 -4.89
N ILE A 206 -5.39 -2.87 -5.61
CA ILE A 206 -5.21 -4.22 -5.02
C ILE A 206 -3.86 -4.31 -4.29
N HIS A 207 -2.80 -3.75 -4.86
CA HIS A 207 -1.48 -3.69 -4.24
C HIS A 207 -1.48 -2.93 -2.90
N LYS A 208 -2.18 -1.79 -2.79
CA LYS A 208 -2.24 -1.01 -1.53
C LYS A 208 -3.20 -1.61 -0.50
N ALA A 209 -4.03 -2.58 -0.88
CA ALA A 209 -4.94 -3.30 0.01
C ALA A 209 -4.30 -4.55 0.63
N GLN A 210 -3.06 -4.87 0.26
CA GLN A 210 -2.32 -6.00 0.82
C GLN A 210 -2.13 -5.83 2.33
N GLY A 211 -2.56 -6.82 3.10
CA GLY A 211 -2.53 -6.80 4.57
C GLY A 211 -3.79 -6.23 5.22
N ASP A 212 -4.64 -5.53 4.46
CA ASP A 212 -5.91 -5.00 4.98
C ASP A 212 -6.90 -6.12 5.31
N THR A 213 -7.83 -5.83 6.21
CA THR A 213 -8.99 -6.67 6.49
C THR A 213 -10.25 -5.84 6.30
N ALA A 214 -11.21 -6.36 5.53
CA ALA A 214 -12.46 -5.69 5.23
C ALA A 214 -13.61 -6.69 5.31
N THR A 215 -14.78 -6.21 5.74
CA THR A 215 -16.02 -6.99 5.80
C THR A 215 -16.70 -7.05 4.45
N GLU A 216 -16.58 -5.99 3.65
CA GLU A 216 -17.17 -5.85 2.33
C GLU A 216 -16.17 -5.13 1.41
N ILE A 217 -16.00 -5.65 0.19
CA ILE A 217 -15.18 -5.05 -0.86
C ILE A 217 -15.83 -5.31 -2.21
N VAL A 218 -15.59 -4.42 -3.17
CA VAL A 218 -15.87 -4.72 -4.59
C VAL A 218 -14.56 -4.70 -5.36
N VAL A 219 -14.21 -5.82 -5.98
CA VAL A 219 -13.04 -5.92 -6.85
C VAL A 219 -13.47 -5.61 -8.27
N ILE A 220 -12.89 -4.56 -8.86
CA ILE A 220 -13.18 -4.14 -10.21
C ILE A 220 -12.18 -4.79 -11.16
N TRP A 221 -12.68 -5.75 -11.93
CA TRP A 221 -11.96 -6.40 -13.00
C TRP A 221 -12.22 -5.65 -14.30
N THR A 222 -11.26 -4.87 -14.78
CA THR A 222 -11.26 -4.41 -16.16
C THR A 222 -10.60 -5.49 -17.00
N THR A 223 -11.37 -6.22 -17.81
CA THR A 223 -10.80 -6.98 -18.93
C THR A 223 -10.15 -5.99 -19.88
N GLN A 224 -8.82 -6.05 -19.99
CA GLN A 224 -8.11 -5.48 -21.13
C GLN A 224 -8.35 -6.32 -22.37
#